data_AF-A0A971GGF0-F1
#
_entry.id   AF-A0A971GGF0-F1
#
_cell.length_a   1.000
_cell.length_b   1.000
_cell.length_c   1.000
_cell.angle_alpha   90.00
_cell.angle_beta   90.00
_cell.angle_gamma   90.00
#
_symmetry.space_group_name_H-M   'P 1'
#
loop_
_entity.id
_entity.type
_entity.pdbx_description
1 polymer ?
#
loop_
_entity_poly.entity_id
_entity_poly.type
_entity_poly.pdbx_seq_one_letter_code
_entity_poly.pdbx_strand_id
1 'polypeptide(L)'
;MLKDRIAFRVAAVLFFALLTTPVFGTFAQTITTAPMPSKVPELPKVNLPELDLLQPPDLVIESLEIETGKGAKHGDETWYPFSLGVKNIGKLPVTDHFYIVFERDFGGQGSWEPDRERSNAIRIDKPILPDQAIGVSGHLKLRISQVSERTVVVRALVDSAVFEEFPPPDGYIRELNENNNSSNAVTIQGRYQPNLTGISIDRALKGADEVIITGSGFGSQDPGRTVLLLKDSQKLPAEITRWTEHSIGFQVPVSAQLGYTRACIGSSDTLFPVSNSQGLIVLGSLELPWVDLLDAFNIFMRTFFSIRLHTWTGSSNYENISAMEVYGQEDPFPLEVPLVQLDTDVGHYRFLINDLNSARGIEWGFSMNRNNCEDNQFRLVIDFESEGYELIGYYKVLGPAGKWDRTGAPDVDVDKVSVEVLFRLRDAGGGRLDYDAGAIFKGDVSASGPVWNSILNTFQKGWRDDIEKEVGLSVRIGVNEQQTRYQICSSFVTSIRQLLKMKDNEKISGYNFTSNGIQVLYY
;
A
#
# COMPACT_ATOMS: atom_id res chain seq x y z
N MET A 1 6.79 -38.15 25.16
CA MET A 1 6.76 -39.63 25.22
C MET A 1 5.79 -40.09 24.15
N LEU A 2 6.24 -40.50 22.96
CA LEU A 2 6.91 -41.76 22.62
C LEU A 2 5.94 -42.95 22.64
N LYS A 3 5.64 -43.44 21.42
CA LYS A 3 4.78 -44.56 20.94
C LYS A 3 3.66 -43.93 20.10
N ASP A 4 3.91 -43.60 18.84
CA ASP A 4 3.69 -44.54 17.72
C ASP A 4 4.73 -44.41 16.60
N ARG A 5 5.94 -44.91 16.89
CA ARG A 5 6.83 -45.46 15.87
C ARG A 5 6.66 -46.97 15.92
N ILE A 6 6.34 -47.57 14.78
CA ILE A 6 6.62 -48.95 14.29
C ILE A 6 5.41 -49.35 13.44
N ALA A 7 5.40 -48.96 12.17
CA ALA A 7 4.69 -49.67 11.08
C ALA A 7 4.81 -49.02 9.69
N PHE A 8 5.63 -47.98 9.47
CA PHE A 8 5.90 -47.49 8.10
C PHE A 8 7.39 -47.31 7.78
N ARG A 9 8.21 -48.23 8.33
CA ARG A 9 9.54 -48.57 7.82
C ARG A 9 9.39 -49.76 6.88
N VAL A 10 9.17 -49.52 5.59
CA VAL A 10 9.64 -50.46 4.53
C VAL A 10 10.08 -49.73 3.24
N ALA A 11 9.53 -48.58 2.87
CA ALA A 11 9.71 -48.12 1.47
C ALA A 11 10.75 -47.02 1.18
N ALA A 12 11.25 -46.24 2.13
CA ALA A 12 12.06 -45.04 1.79
C ALA A 12 13.50 -45.01 2.33
N VAL A 13 13.93 -46.06 3.05
CA VAL A 13 15.32 -46.19 3.59
C VAL A 13 16.27 -46.82 2.55
N LEU A 14 15.79 -47.17 1.36
CA LEU A 14 16.58 -47.77 0.29
C LEU A 14 17.30 -46.78 -0.62
N PHE A 15 17.15 -45.45 -0.43
CA PHE A 15 17.77 -44.47 -1.32
C PHE A 15 18.87 -43.59 -0.69
N PHE A 16 19.24 -43.83 0.58
CA PHE A 16 20.22 -42.99 1.30
C PHE A 16 21.32 -43.75 2.05
N ALA A 17 21.61 -44.99 1.64
CA ALA A 17 22.76 -45.75 2.12
C ALA A 17 23.70 -46.07 0.95
N LEU A 18 24.38 -45.04 0.43
CA LEU A 18 25.68 -45.11 -0.24
C LEU A 18 26.31 -43.70 -0.18
N LEU A 19 26.45 -43.20 1.05
CA LEU A 19 27.51 -42.26 1.41
C LEU A 19 28.83 -43.03 1.40
N THR A 20 29.90 -42.44 0.86
CA THR A 20 31.10 -41.99 1.60
C THR A 20 32.32 -41.91 0.68
N THR A 21 32.86 -40.70 0.54
CA THR A 21 34.27 -40.38 0.21
C THR A 21 35.18 -40.75 1.42
N PRO A 22 36.53 -40.53 1.47
CA PRO A 22 37.50 -40.03 0.47
C PRO A 22 38.93 -40.72 0.50
N VAL A 23 39.83 -40.21 -0.36
CA VAL A 23 41.33 -40.10 -0.34
C VAL A 23 42.34 -41.27 -0.46
N PHE A 24 43.37 -40.97 -1.29
CA PHE A 24 44.79 -41.37 -1.34
C PHE A 24 45.23 -42.71 -1.98
N GLY A 25 46.23 -42.60 -2.88
CA GLY A 25 47.38 -43.52 -2.88
C GLY A 25 47.69 -44.26 -4.19
N THR A 26 48.74 -43.78 -4.87
CA THR A 26 49.54 -44.41 -5.96
C THR A 26 49.84 -45.91 -5.80
N PHE A 27 49.96 -46.67 -6.90
CA PHE A 27 51.12 -47.53 -7.21
C PHE A 27 51.06 -48.07 -8.66
N ALA A 28 52.22 -48.07 -9.33
CA ALA A 28 52.45 -48.53 -10.70
C ALA A 28 52.68 -50.05 -10.79
N GLN A 29 52.36 -50.68 -11.93
CA GLN A 29 53.08 -51.87 -12.45
C GLN A 29 52.76 -52.21 -13.92
N THR A 30 53.63 -51.74 -14.81
CA THR A 30 54.41 -52.42 -15.86
C THR A 30 53.94 -53.76 -16.50
N ILE A 31 53.60 -53.69 -17.80
CA ILE A 31 53.99 -54.51 -19.01
C ILE A 31 53.73 -56.04 -19.05
N THR A 32 53.04 -56.52 -20.10
CA THR A 32 53.62 -57.36 -21.20
C THR A 32 52.59 -57.72 -22.28
N THR A 33 52.99 -57.51 -23.54
CA THR A 33 52.33 -57.95 -24.78
C THR A 33 52.72 -59.38 -25.16
N ALA A 34 51.78 -60.14 -25.73
CA ALA A 34 52.03 -61.39 -26.44
C ALA A 34 51.17 -61.46 -27.74
N PRO A 35 51.61 -62.19 -28.78
CA PRO A 35 51.52 -61.76 -30.17
C PRO A 35 50.31 -62.31 -30.96
N MET A 36 49.90 -61.57 -32.01
CA MET A 36 48.87 -62.00 -32.97
C MET A 36 49.35 -63.13 -33.90
N PRO A 37 48.50 -64.11 -34.25
CA PRO A 37 48.73 -64.98 -35.40
C PRO A 37 48.40 -64.28 -36.72
N SER A 38 49.24 -64.56 -37.70
CA SER A 38 49.29 -63.95 -39.03
C SER A 38 48.32 -64.61 -40.02
N LYS A 39 47.90 -63.80 -41.01
CA LYS A 39 47.23 -64.13 -42.29
C LYS A 39 45.73 -64.38 -42.26
N VAL A 40 44.98 -63.32 -42.59
CA VAL A 40 43.67 -63.38 -43.25
C VAL A 40 43.91 -63.19 -44.77
N PRO A 41 43.21 -63.91 -45.67
CA PRO A 41 43.46 -63.84 -47.10
C PRO A 41 43.16 -62.45 -47.67
N GLU A 42 44.01 -61.96 -48.59
CA GLU A 42 43.73 -60.74 -49.37
C GLU A 42 42.47 -60.95 -50.24
N LEU A 43 41.41 -60.20 -49.93
CA LEU A 43 40.31 -59.97 -50.87
C LEU A 43 40.81 -59.06 -52.00
N PRO A 44 40.33 -59.25 -53.24
CA PRO A 44 40.80 -58.48 -54.38
C PRO A 44 40.53 -56.99 -54.17
N LYS A 45 41.57 -56.16 -54.39
CA LYS A 45 41.42 -54.70 -54.46
C LYS A 45 40.50 -54.36 -55.63
N VAL A 46 39.23 -54.11 -55.31
CA VAL A 46 38.35 -53.37 -56.20
C VAL A 46 38.78 -51.91 -56.08
N ASN A 47 39.38 -51.36 -57.14
CA ASN A 47 39.47 -49.92 -57.31
C ASN A 47 38.05 -49.41 -57.53
N LEU A 48 37.35 -49.11 -56.43
CA LEU A 48 36.24 -48.17 -56.48
C LEU A 48 36.86 -46.80 -56.79
N PRO A 49 36.31 -46.01 -57.74
CA PRO A 49 36.66 -44.59 -57.79
C PRO A 49 36.37 -44.03 -56.41
N GLU A 50 37.28 -43.21 -55.88
CA GLU A 50 37.00 -42.38 -54.70
C GLU A 50 35.65 -41.70 -54.98
N LEU A 51 34.58 -42.15 -54.32
CA LEU A 51 33.44 -41.28 -54.13
C LEU A 51 34.02 -40.13 -53.33
N ASP A 52 34.11 -38.95 -53.96
CA ASP A 52 34.06 -37.68 -53.25
C ASP A 52 32.91 -37.82 -52.25
N LEU A 53 33.25 -38.13 -50.99
CA LEU A 53 32.31 -38.13 -49.88
C LEU A 53 31.64 -36.77 -49.93
N LEU A 54 30.34 -36.75 -50.24
CA LEU A 54 29.47 -35.56 -50.28
C LEU A 54 29.76 -34.72 -49.04
N GLN A 55 30.62 -33.70 -49.18
CA GLN A 55 30.93 -32.80 -48.08
C GLN A 55 29.65 -32.01 -47.80
N PRO A 56 29.14 -32.04 -46.57
CA PRO A 56 27.91 -31.35 -46.23
C PRO A 56 28.06 -29.82 -46.40
N PRO A 57 26.94 -29.08 -46.38
CA PRO A 57 26.99 -27.61 -46.22
C PRO A 57 27.83 -27.21 -45.00
N ASP A 58 28.38 -25.99 -45.02
CA ASP A 58 29.25 -25.47 -43.95
C ASP A 58 28.99 -23.96 -43.84
N LEU A 59 28.23 -23.53 -42.82
CA LEU A 59 27.85 -22.13 -42.65
C LEU A 59 28.84 -21.41 -41.75
N VAL A 60 29.27 -20.23 -42.19
CA VAL A 60 30.12 -19.33 -41.42
C VAL A 60 29.46 -17.98 -41.31
N ILE A 61 29.51 -17.39 -40.12
CA ILE A 61 29.14 -15.99 -39.92
C ILE A 61 30.36 -15.13 -40.22
N GLU A 62 30.28 -14.31 -41.28
CA GLU A 62 31.40 -13.48 -41.75
C GLU A 62 31.69 -12.31 -40.79
N SER A 63 30.63 -11.67 -40.30
CA SER A 63 30.71 -10.63 -39.28
C SER A 63 29.35 -10.43 -38.60
N LEU A 64 29.39 -9.98 -37.35
CA LEU A 64 28.27 -9.43 -36.61
C LEU A 64 28.58 -7.97 -36.27
N GLU A 65 27.66 -7.10 -36.65
CA GLU A 65 27.65 -5.69 -36.28
C GLU A 65 26.39 -5.38 -35.48
N ILE A 66 26.54 -4.75 -34.32
CA ILE A 66 25.42 -4.28 -33.50
C ILE A 66 25.57 -2.77 -33.30
N GLU A 67 24.53 -2.02 -33.64
CA GLU A 67 24.50 -0.56 -33.47
C GLU A 67 24.23 -0.20 -32.00
N THR A 68 25.25 -0.35 -31.15
CA THR A 68 25.15 -0.14 -29.68
C THR A 68 24.68 1.27 -29.30
N GLY A 69 24.98 2.28 -30.13
CA GLY A 69 24.54 3.66 -29.94
C GLY A 69 23.08 3.96 -30.32
N LYS A 70 22.39 3.03 -31.00
CA LYS A 70 21.00 3.21 -31.49
C LYS A 70 19.97 2.33 -30.76
N GLY A 71 20.30 1.84 -29.56
CA GLY A 71 19.37 1.06 -28.74
C GLY A 71 18.10 1.84 -28.39
N ALA A 72 16.93 1.27 -28.72
CA ALA A 72 15.63 1.85 -28.43
C ALA A 72 14.95 1.14 -27.24
N LYS A 73 14.36 1.90 -26.31
CA LYS A 73 13.65 1.34 -25.15
C LYS A 73 12.26 0.86 -25.55
N HIS A 74 11.94 -0.40 -25.23
CA HIS A 74 10.63 -1.01 -25.41
C HIS A 74 10.23 -1.72 -24.11
N GLY A 75 9.42 -1.08 -23.27
CA GLY A 75 9.02 -1.65 -21.98
C GLY A 75 10.22 -1.84 -21.04
N ASP A 76 10.48 -3.09 -20.66
CA ASP A 76 11.62 -3.53 -19.85
C ASP A 76 12.82 -4.02 -20.69
N GLU A 77 12.78 -3.85 -22.02
CA GLU A 77 13.84 -4.23 -22.96
C GLU A 77 14.49 -3.02 -23.65
N THR A 78 15.71 -3.22 -24.12
CA THR A 78 16.40 -2.36 -25.08
C THR A 78 16.65 -3.16 -26.36
N TRP A 79 16.22 -2.61 -27.49
CA TRP A 79 16.32 -3.24 -28.80
C TRP A 79 17.47 -2.61 -29.57
N TYR A 80 18.49 -3.40 -29.89
CA TYR A 80 19.68 -2.97 -30.63
C TYR A 80 19.62 -3.45 -32.07
N PRO A 81 19.63 -2.57 -33.07
CA PRO A 81 19.73 -2.99 -34.47
C PRO A 81 21.02 -3.78 -34.70
N PHE A 82 20.94 -4.89 -35.43
CA PHE A 82 22.11 -5.65 -35.85
C PHE A 82 22.07 -5.95 -37.35
N SER A 83 23.25 -6.20 -37.91
CA SER A 83 23.46 -6.78 -39.23
C SER A 83 24.54 -7.85 -39.15
N LEU A 84 24.35 -8.94 -39.89
CA LEU A 84 25.33 -10.02 -40.01
C LEU A 84 25.34 -10.60 -41.42
N GLY A 85 26.48 -11.13 -41.83
CA GLY A 85 26.64 -11.93 -43.06
C GLY A 85 26.77 -13.41 -42.76
N VAL A 86 26.02 -14.26 -43.47
CA VAL A 86 26.18 -15.73 -43.41
C VAL A 86 26.60 -16.23 -44.78
N LYS A 87 27.66 -17.03 -44.83
CA LYS A 87 28.18 -17.62 -46.06
C LYS A 87 28.22 -19.15 -45.95
N ASN A 88 27.81 -19.84 -47.01
CA ASN A 88 28.04 -21.27 -47.15
C ASN A 88 29.39 -21.50 -47.83
N ILE A 89 30.38 -21.98 -47.08
CA ILE A 89 31.71 -22.36 -47.58
C ILE A 89 31.80 -23.86 -47.91
N GLY A 90 30.72 -24.59 -47.68
CA GLY A 90 30.59 -26.01 -48.00
C GLY A 90 30.33 -26.24 -49.49
N LYS A 91 30.43 -27.50 -49.90
CA LYS A 91 30.25 -27.91 -51.31
C LYS A 91 28.80 -28.23 -51.68
N LEU A 92 27.92 -28.31 -50.69
CA LEU A 92 26.49 -28.58 -50.88
C LEU A 92 25.62 -27.38 -50.46
N PRO A 93 24.48 -27.14 -51.12
CA PRO A 93 23.56 -26.08 -50.76
C PRO A 93 22.84 -26.38 -49.44
N VAL A 94 22.49 -25.33 -48.71
CA VAL A 94 21.48 -25.39 -47.64
C VAL A 94 20.10 -25.26 -48.28
N THR A 95 19.25 -26.27 -48.13
CA THR A 95 17.98 -26.36 -48.89
C THR A 95 16.70 -26.21 -48.09
N ASP A 96 16.77 -26.30 -46.75
CA ASP A 96 15.61 -26.13 -45.87
C ASP A 96 15.70 -24.79 -45.13
N HIS A 97 15.79 -24.82 -43.80
CA HIS A 97 15.91 -23.64 -42.96
C HIS A 97 17.00 -23.83 -41.91
N PHE A 98 17.50 -22.72 -41.38
CA PHE A 98 18.43 -22.73 -40.25
C PHE A 98 18.14 -21.60 -39.30
N TYR A 99 18.73 -21.66 -38.11
CA TYR A 99 18.57 -20.64 -37.08
C TYR A 99 19.87 -19.92 -36.82
N ILE A 100 19.75 -18.62 -36.61
CA ILE A 100 20.77 -17.79 -36.00
C ILE A 100 20.33 -17.50 -34.58
N VAL A 101 21.20 -17.79 -33.63
CA VAL A 101 20.99 -17.56 -32.20
C VAL A 101 22.13 -16.73 -31.64
N PHE A 102 22.01 -16.29 -30.38
CA PHE A 102 23.02 -15.46 -29.74
C PHE A 102 23.54 -16.12 -28.47
N GLU A 103 24.81 -15.88 -28.17
CA GLU A 103 25.41 -16.16 -26.87
C GLU A 103 25.86 -14.85 -26.23
N ARG A 104 25.84 -14.85 -24.89
CA ARG A 104 26.08 -13.68 -24.06
C ARG A 104 27.12 -14.01 -23.01
N ASP A 105 28.05 -13.10 -22.79
CA ASP A 105 28.99 -13.12 -21.67
C ASP A 105 28.74 -11.89 -20.79
N PHE A 106 28.15 -12.14 -19.63
CA PHE A 106 27.80 -11.13 -18.63
C PHE A 106 29.01 -10.85 -17.74
N GLY A 107 29.92 -10.00 -18.21
CA GLY A 107 31.12 -9.61 -17.47
C GLY A 107 32.41 -9.65 -18.30
N GLY A 108 32.37 -10.17 -19.52
CA GLY A 108 33.53 -10.20 -20.42
C GLY A 108 34.63 -11.16 -19.97
N GLN A 109 34.28 -12.21 -19.21
CA GLN A 109 35.21 -13.16 -18.62
C GLN A 109 35.37 -14.45 -19.45
N GLY A 110 34.69 -14.55 -20.60
CA GLY A 110 34.72 -15.69 -21.51
C GLY A 110 33.76 -16.82 -21.16
N SER A 111 32.85 -16.62 -20.20
CA SER A 111 31.79 -17.58 -19.86
C SER A 111 30.56 -17.31 -20.72
N TRP A 112 30.49 -17.96 -21.88
CA TRP A 112 29.38 -17.81 -22.81
C TRP A 112 28.14 -18.58 -22.34
N GLU A 113 27.04 -17.86 -22.19
CA GLU A 113 25.72 -18.41 -21.94
C GLU A 113 24.85 -18.28 -23.19
N PRO A 114 24.17 -19.36 -23.62
CA PRO A 114 23.18 -19.27 -24.69
C PRO A 114 22.06 -18.32 -24.27
N ASP A 115 21.76 -17.33 -25.12
CA ASP A 115 20.49 -16.64 -25.01
C ASP A 115 19.40 -17.69 -25.17
N ARG A 116 18.50 -17.88 -24.21
CA ARG A 116 17.41 -18.87 -24.33
C ARG A 116 16.07 -18.22 -24.70
N GLU A 117 16.06 -16.92 -24.97
CA GLU A 117 14.84 -16.21 -25.35
C GLU A 117 14.55 -16.42 -26.84
N ARG A 118 13.48 -17.20 -27.15
CA ARG A 118 13.04 -17.46 -28.53
C ARG A 118 12.83 -16.19 -29.36
N SER A 119 12.56 -15.05 -28.71
CA SER A 119 12.35 -13.75 -29.33
C SER A 119 13.57 -13.16 -30.04
N ASN A 120 14.77 -13.71 -29.81
CA ASN A 120 16.02 -13.34 -30.48
C ASN A 120 16.51 -14.40 -31.50
N ALA A 121 15.90 -15.58 -31.56
CA ALA A 121 16.23 -16.59 -32.56
C ALA A 121 15.67 -16.17 -33.93
N ILE A 122 16.51 -16.24 -34.96
CA ILE A 122 16.14 -15.83 -36.31
C ILE A 122 16.12 -17.07 -37.20
N ARG A 123 14.94 -17.41 -37.71
CA ARG A 123 14.79 -18.46 -38.72
C ARG A 123 15.09 -17.91 -40.11
N ILE A 124 15.94 -18.60 -40.86
CA ILE A 124 16.26 -18.30 -42.24
C ILE A 124 15.73 -19.43 -43.12
N ASP A 125 14.76 -19.12 -43.98
CA ASP A 125 14.17 -20.06 -44.94
C ASP A 125 14.75 -19.92 -46.36
N LYS A 126 15.84 -19.16 -46.52
CA LYS A 126 16.45 -18.90 -47.82
C LYS A 126 17.51 -19.97 -48.12
N PRO A 127 17.44 -20.64 -49.29
CA PRO A 127 18.52 -21.50 -49.72
C PRO A 127 19.82 -20.72 -49.91
N ILE A 128 20.94 -21.29 -49.46
CA ILE A 128 22.28 -20.73 -49.66
C ILE A 128 23.11 -21.72 -50.47
N LEU A 129 23.40 -21.36 -51.72
CA LEU A 129 24.25 -22.15 -52.59
C LEU A 129 25.72 -22.12 -52.11
N PRO A 130 26.56 -23.09 -52.53
CA PRO A 130 28.00 -23.02 -52.30
C PRO A 130 28.59 -21.67 -52.70
N ASP A 131 29.46 -21.12 -51.87
CA ASP A 131 30.11 -19.80 -51.99
C ASP A 131 29.18 -18.59 -51.95
N GLN A 132 27.87 -18.77 -51.74
CA GLN A 132 26.91 -17.67 -51.62
C GLN A 132 26.89 -17.13 -50.19
N ALA A 133 26.79 -15.80 -50.08
CA ALA A 133 26.53 -15.11 -48.83
C ALA A 133 25.16 -14.43 -48.83
N ILE A 134 24.54 -14.33 -47.66
CA ILE A 134 23.32 -13.56 -47.42
C ILE A 134 23.52 -12.58 -46.27
N GLY A 135 22.88 -11.41 -46.38
CA GLY A 135 22.78 -10.46 -45.27
C GLY A 135 21.52 -10.72 -44.44
N VAL A 136 21.65 -10.68 -43.12
CA VAL A 136 20.55 -10.77 -42.16
C VAL A 136 20.58 -9.55 -41.26
N SER A 137 19.44 -8.92 -41.05
CA SER A 137 19.30 -7.77 -40.14
C SER A 137 18.07 -7.93 -39.24
N GLY A 138 18.13 -7.31 -38.07
CA GLY A 138 17.07 -7.41 -37.08
C GLY A 138 17.37 -6.59 -35.83
N HIS A 139 16.72 -6.95 -34.72
CA HIS A 139 16.94 -6.34 -33.42
C HIS A 139 17.31 -7.40 -32.39
N LEU A 140 18.44 -7.19 -31.71
CA LEU A 140 18.81 -7.93 -30.52
C LEU A 140 18.11 -7.30 -29.32
N LYS A 141 17.26 -8.07 -28.64
CA LYS A 141 16.49 -7.63 -27.48
C LYS A 141 17.22 -8.05 -26.22
N LEU A 142 17.59 -7.07 -25.39
CA LEU A 142 18.22 -7.29 -24.10
C LEU A 142 17.38 -6.64 -23.01
N ARG A 143 17.16 -7.35 -21.89
CA ARG A 143 16.43 -6.74 -20.77
C ARG A 143 17.24 -5.58 -20.20
N ILE A 144 16.57 -4.51 -19.83
CA ILE A 144 17.19 -3.33 -19.20
C ILE A 144 18.02 -3.74 -17.97
N SER A 145 17.53 -4.70 -17.18
CA SER A 145 18.27 -5.24 -16.03
C SER A 145 19.61 -5.87 -16.38
N GLN A 146 19.76 -6.40 -17.60
CA GLN A 146 20.99 -7.03 -18.08
C GLN A 146 22.01 -6.01 -18.59
N VAL A 147 21.56 -4.91 -19.18
CA VAL A 147 22.43 -3.93 -19.86
C VAL A 147 22.67 -2.64 -19.07
N SER A 148 21.82 -2.31 -18.09
CA SER A 148 21.91 -1.04 -17.32
C SER A 148 23.23 -0.92 -16.55
N GLU A 149 23.80 -2.04 -16.08
CA GLU A 149 24.95 -2.03 -15.16
C GLU A 149 26.19 -2.76 -15.66
N ARG A 150 26.07 -3.54 -16.74
CA ARG A 150 27.11 -4.49 -17.12
C ARG A 150 27.45 -4.35 -18.59
N THR A 151 28.73 -4.53 -18.86
CA THR A 151 29.19 -4.81 -20.21
C THR A 151 28.67 -6.20 -20.58
N VAL A 152 27.88 -6.27 -21.65
CA VAL A 152 27.42 -7.54 -22.22
C VAL A 152 28.20 -7.76 -23.49
N VAL A 153 28.93 -8.86 -23.58
CA VAL A 153 29.56 -9.26 -24.84
C VAL A 153 28.64 -10.25 -25.53
N VAL A 154 28.36 -10.03 -26.81
CA VAL A 154 27.42 -10.83 -27.59
C VAL A 154 28.12 -11.39 -28.82
N ARG A 155 27.87 -12.66 -29.13
CA ARG A 155 28.21 -13.25 -30.43
C ARG A 155 26.99 -13.96 -31.00
N ALA A 156 26.93 -14.06 -32.32
CA ALA A 156 25.93 -14.86 -33.01
C ALA A 156 26.50 -16.27 -33.25
N LEU A 157 25.62 -17.26 -33.23
CA LEU A 157 25.89 -18.64 -33.63
C LEU A 157 24.94 -19.01 -34.77
N VAL A 158 25.45 -19.75 -35.74
CA VAL A 158 24.63 -20.50 -36.69
C VAL A 158 24.63 -21.98 -36.27
N ASP A 159 23.52 -22.67 -36.49
CA ASP A 159 23.42 -24.13 -36.30
C ASP A 159 23.81 -24.62 -34.88
N SER A 160 23.32 -23.94 -33.84
CA SER A 160 23.58 -24.34 -32.43
C SER A 160 22.57 -25.37 -31.91
N ALA A 161 23.06 -26.52 -31.42
CA ALA A 161 22.27 -27.57 -30.78
C ALA A 161 21.62 -27.16 -29.43
N VAL A 162 21.94 -25.98 -28.88
CA VAL A 162 21.53 -25.58 -27.53
C VAL A 162 20.06 -25.14 -27.43
N PHE A 163 19.38 -24.95 -28.57
CA PHE A 163 17.96 -24.58 -28.65
C PHE A 163 16.99 -25.76 -28.95
N GLU A 164 17.48 -27.00 -28.86
CA GLU A 164 16.78 -28.27 -29.13
C GLU A 164 15.58 -28.61 -28.20
N GLU A 165 14.90 -27.65 -27.56
CA GLU A 165 13.67 -27.98 -26.81
C GLU A 165 12.53 -28.46 -27.75
N PHE A 166 12.67 -28.26 -29.07
CA PHE A 166 11.84 -28.85 -30.13
C PHE A 166 12.66 -29.00 -31.44
N PRO A 167 13.40 -30.10 -31.69
CA PRO A 167 14.03 -30.30 -33.00
C PRO A 167 12.92 -30.64 -34.03
N PRO A 168 12.80 -29.91 -35.15
CA PRO A 168 12.01 -30.40 -36.26
C PRO A 168 12.68 -31.68 -36.80
N PRO A 169 11.91 -32.69 -37.23
CA PRO A 169 12.42 -33.99 -37.67
C PRO A 169 13.49 -33.93 -38.78
N ASP A 170 13.60 -32.82 -39.49
CA ASP A 170 14.40 -32.66 -40.70
C ASP A 170 15.45 -31.51 -40.63
N GLY A 171 15.63 -30.85 -39.48
CA GLY A 171 16.37 -29.58 -39.38
C GLY A 171 17.86 -29.63 -39.00
N TYR A 172 18.60 -30.67 -39.39
CA TYR A 172 20.06 -30.68 -39.20
C TYR A 172 20.75 -30.22 -40.48
N ILE A 173 21.37 -29.04 -40.46
CA ILE A 173 22.52 -28.85 -41.35
C ILE A 173 23.63 -29.69 -40.71
N ARG A 174 24.02 -30.80 -41.33
CA ARG A 174 25.12 -31.61 -40.80
C ARG A 174 26.44 -30.92 -41.14
N GLU A 175 26.80 -29.83 -40.49
CA GLU A 175 27.94 -29.02 -40.92
C GLU A 175 29.29 -29.78 -40.86
N LEU A 176 30.23 -29.35 -41.71
CA LEU A 176 31.56 -29.96 -41.78
C LEU A 176 32.40 -29.65 -40.54
N ASN A 177 32.19 -28.48 -39.91
CA ASN A 177 33.03 -27.99 -38.82
C ASN A 177 32.26 -27.10 -37.82
N GLU A 178 31.79 -27.68 -36.72
CA GLU A 178 31.07 -26.92 -35.66
C GLU A 178 31.88 -25.77 -35.01
N ASN A 179 33.19 -25.67 -35.24
CA ASN A 179 34.02 -24.62 -34.63
C ASN A 179 34.04 -23.28 -35.39
N ASN A 180 33.45 -23.21 -36.59
CA ASN A 180 33.44 -21.99 -37.42
C ASN A 180 32.07 -21.25 -37.39
N ASN A 181 31.14 -21.73 -36.58
CA ASN A 181 29.76 -21.28 -36.56
C ASN A 181 29.50 -20.02 -35.73
N SER A 182 30.53 -19.48 -35.06
CA SER A 182 30.40 -18.30 -34.21
C SER A 182 30.97 -17.05 -34.86
N SER A 183 30.25 -15.93 -34.73
CA SER A 183 30.72 -14.62 -35.19
C SER A 183 31.85 -14.04 -34.33
N ASN A 184 32.40 -12.89 -34.75
CA ASN A 184 33.12 -12.01 -33.83
C ASN A 184 32.23 -11.61 -32.64
N ALA A 185 32.87 -11.33 -31.51
CA ALA A 185 32.22 -10.82 -30.31
C ALA A 185 32.02 -9.29 -30.41
N VAL A 186 30.83 -8.81 -30.06
CA VAL A 186 30.48 -7.39 -30.01
C VAL A 186 30.19 -6.99 -28.58
N THR A 187 30.86 -5.94 -28.12
CA THR A 187 30.70 -5.42 -26.75
C THR A 187 29.59 -4.38 -26.71
N ILE A 188 28.56 -4.63 -25.92
CA ILE A 188 27.45 -3.72 -25.67
C ILE A 188 27.62 -3.14 -24.27
N GLN A 189 27.90 -1.84 -24.21
CA GLN A 189 27.84 -1.05 -22.98
C GLN A 189 26.50 -0.33 -22.95
N GLY A 190 25.53 -0.86 -22.21
CA GLY A 190 24.27 -0.18 -21.99
C GLY A 190 24.47 1.10 -21.20
N ARG A 191 23.61 2.10 -21.44
CA ARG A 191 23.52 3.25 -20.54
C ARG A 191 22.78 2.81 -19.28
N TYR A 192 23.20 3.30 -18.12
CA TYR A 192 22.46 3.08 -16.88
C TYR A 192 21.06 3.70 -16.98
N GLN A 193 20.04 2.85 -17.01
CA GLN A 193 18.65 3.21 -17.28
C GLN A 193 17.70 2.35 -16.44
N PRO A 194 17.76 2.41 -15.10
CA PRO A 194 16.89 1.63 -14.23
C PRO A 194 15.42 1.96 -14.46
N ASN A 195 14.55 0.98 -14.22
CA ASN A 195 13.11 1.11 -14.39
C ASN A 195 12.40 0.94 -13.05
N LEU A 196 11.82 2.03 -12.53
CA LEU A 196 11.04 2.02 -11.29
C LEU A 196 9.63 1.54 -11.60
N THR A 197 9.15 0.58 -10.82
CA THR A 197 7.81 -0.01 -10.96
C THR A 197 6.87 0.31 -9.79
N GLY A 198 7.41 0.75 -8.65
CA GLY A 198 6.58 1.05 -7.48
C GLY A 198 7.29 1.85 -6.41
N ILE A 199 6.48 2.28 -5.43
CA ILE A 199 6.89 3.01 -4.22
C ILE A 199 6.10 2.44 -3.03
N SER A 200 6.73 2.26 -1.88
CA SER A 200 6.11 1.60 -0.72
C SER A 200 4.99 2.40 -0.08
N ILE A 201 5.12 3.73 -0.09
CA ILE A 201 4.15 4.69 0.43
C ILE A 201 4.06 5.86 -0.55
N ASP A 202 2.86 6.36 -0.77
CA ASP A 202 2.57 7.50 -1.65
C ASP A 202 2.59 8.84 -0.91
N ARG A 203 2.70 8.81 0.43
CA ARG A 203 2.77 9.97 1.32
C ARG A 203 3.84 9.74 2.38
N ALA A 204 4.77 10.67 2.56
CA ALA A 204 5.90 10.51 3.47
C ALA A 204 6.21 11.81 4.23
N LEU A 205 6.37 11.70 5.55
CA LEU A 205 6.81 12.78 6.42
C LEU A 205 8.30 13.04 6.22
N LYS A 206 8.64 14.27 5.83
CA LYS A 206 10.03 14.67 5.62
C LYS A 206 10.85 14.56 6.91
N GLY A 207 12.04 13.97 6.82
CA GLY A 207 12.98 13.77 7.93
C GLY A 207 12.64 12.60 8.87
N ALA A 208 11.57 11.85 8.60
CA ALA A 208 11.13 10.75 9.47
C ALA A 208 10.97 9.46 8.67
N ASP A 209 10.14 9.47 7.63
CA ASP A 209 9.75 8.23 6.94
C ASP A 209 10.82 7.74 5.97
N GLU A 210 11.06 6.43 6.01
CA GLU A 210 11.79 5.70 4.97
C GLU A 210 10.84 5.31 3.84
N VAL A 211 11.20 5.68 2.62
CA VAL A 211 10.45 5.36 1.40
C VAL A 211 11.26 4.37 0.58
N ILE A 212 10.60 3.34 0.05
CA ILE A 212 11.23 2.31 -0.76
C ILE A 212 10.71 2.40 -2.17
N ILE A 213 11.60 2.61 -3.15
CA ILE A 213 11.29 2.41 -4.56
C ILE A 213 11.68 1.00 -4.99
N THR A 214 10.84 0.37 -5.79
CA THR A 214 11.05 -0.97 -6.35
C THR A 214 11.17 -0.90 -7.86
N GLY A 215 11.92 -1.83 -8.46
CA GLY A 215 12.13 -1.84 -9.90
C GLY A 215 13.18 -2.83 -10.36
N SER A 216 13.70 -2.59 -11.56
CA SER A 216 14.72 -3.42 -12.20
C SER A 216 15.88 -2.58 -12.74
N GLY A 217 17.05 -3.21 -12.86
CA GLY A 217 18.26 -2.58 -13.39
C GLY A 217 18.92 -1.57 -12.44
N PHE A 218 18.68 -1.69 -11.13
CA PHE A 218 19.31 -0.86 -10.09
C PHE A 218 20.74 -1.28 -9.77
N GLY A 219 20.99 -2.58 -9.97
CA GLY A 219 22.16 -3.34 -9.54
C GLY A 219 22.84 -2.88 -8.24
N SER A 220 24.16 -2.79 -8.24
CA SER A 220 24.93 -2.51 -7.02
C SER A 220 24.97 -1.02 -6.67
N GLN A 221 25.13 -0.71 -5.38
CA GLN A 221 25.18 0.69 -4.94
C GLN A 221 26.40 1.40 -5.54
N ASP A 222 26.13 2.47 -6.30
CA ASP A 222 27.13 3.34 -6.92
C ASP A 222 27.09 4.73 -6.24
N PRO A 223 28.19 5.23 -5.66
CA PRO A 223 28.25 6.57 -5.05
C PRO A 223 27.88 7.72 -5.99
N GLY A 224 28.08 7.54 -7.30
CA GLY A 224 27.69 8.49 -8.34
C GLY A 224 26.18 8.57 -8.59
N ARG A 225 25.38 7.79 -7.85
CA ARG A 225 23.93 7.72 -7.99
C ARG A 225 23.22 7.96 -6.66
N THR A 226 22.06 8.59 -6.76
CA THR A 226 21.19 8.86 -5.62
C THR A 226 19.73 8.84 -6.05
N VAL A 227 18.82 8.92 -5.08
CA VAL A 227 17.41 9.20 -5.31
C VAL A 227 17.24 10.72 -5.33
N LEU A 228 16.56 11.22 -6.36
CA LEU A 228 16.20 12.61 -6.51
C LEU A 228 14.71 12.78 -6.23
N LEU A 229 14.37 13.77 -5.42
CA LEU A 229 13.03 14.33 -5.31
C LEU A 229 12.94 15.54 -6.25
N LEU A 230 12.01 15.46 -7.19
CA LEU A 230 11.76 16.46 -8.21
C LEU A 230 10.43 17.16 -7.91
N LYS A 231 10.50 18.47 -7.69
CA LYS A 231 9.31 19.31 -7.54
C LYS A 231 9.57 20.65 -8.23
N ASP A 232 8.72 20.99 -9.19
CA ASP A 232 8.86 22.18 -10.03
C ASP A 232 10.27 22.26 -10.64
N SER A 233 11.04 23.30 -10.34
CA SER A 233 12.43 23.46 -10.78
C SER A 233 13.47 22.89 -9.80
N GLN A 234 13.06 22.47 -8.60
CA GLN A 234 13.97 21.97 -7.58
C GLN A 234 14.24 20.48 -7.76
N LYS A 235 15.52 20.13 -7.65
CA LYS A 235 16.01 18.76 -7.59
C LYS A 235 16.76 18.59 -6.28
N LEU A 236 16.31 17.66 -5.46
CA LEU A 236 16.88 17.45 -4.13
C LEU A 236 17.36 16.01 -4.01
N PRO A 237 18.65 15.76 -3.76
CA PRO A 237 19.13 14.42 -3.47
C PRO A 237 18.61 13.95 -2.11
N ALA A 238 18.23 12.68 -2.04
CA ALA A 238 17.82 12.00 -0.82
C ALA A 238 18.95 11.13 -0.27
N GLU A 239 18.91 10.90 1.05
CA GLU A 239 19.84 9.98 1.68
C GLU A 239 19.41 8.54 1.43
N ILE A 240 20.31 7.73 0.89
CA ILE A 240 20.07 6.31 0.63
C ILE A 240 20.28 5.54 1.93
N THR A 241 19.25 4.88 2.42
CA THR A 241 19.30 4.02 3.62
C THR A 241 19.68 2.58 3.26
N ARG A 242 19.26 2.12 2.07
CA ARG A 242 19.56 0.77 1.56
C ARG A 242 19.50 0.73 0.04
N TRP A 243 20.32 -0.09 -0.58
CA TRP A 243 20.33 -0.31 -2.03
C TRP A 243 20.53 -1.78 -2.34
N THR A 244 19.64 -2.32 -3.17
CA THR A 244 19.65 -3.72 -3.63
C THR A 244 19.34 -3.75 -5.13
N GLU A 245 19.52 -4.90 -5.78
CA GLU A 245 19.25 -5.05 -7.21
C GLU A 245 17.79 -4.78 -7.63
N HIS A 246 16.86 -4.78 -6.66
CA HIS A 246 15.41 -4.64 -6.89
C HIS A 246 14.71 -3.56 -6.06
N SER A 247 15.39 -2.99 -5.06
CA SER A 247 14.81 -1.99 -4.17
C SER A 247 15.85 -1.00 -3.66
N ILE A 248 15.44 0.26 -3.52
CA ILE A 248 16.24 1.32 -2.92
C ILE A 248 15.38 1.99 -1.85
N GLY A 249 15.85 1.97 -0.61
CA GLY A 249 15.26 2.75 0.47
C GLY A 249 15.98 4.09 0.59
N PHE A 250 15.22 5.14 0.86
CA PHE A 250 15.73 6.48 1.09
C PHE A 250 14.89 7.23 2.12
N GLN A 251 15.49 8.19 2.80
CA GLN A 251 14.77 9.10 3.68
C GLN A 251 14.42 10.39 2.94
N VAL A 252 13.19 10.86 3.05
CA VAL A 252 12.79 12.16 2.50
C VAL A 252 13.52 13.26 3.27
N PRO A 253 14.34 14.12 2.63
CA PRO A 253 15.10 15.14 3.35
C PRO A 253 14.22 16.18 4.03
N VAL A 254 14.63 16.72 5.18
CA VAL A 254 13.93 17.81 5.90
C VAL A 254 13.77 19.07 5.05
N SER A 255 14.70 19.30 4.13
CA SER A 255 14.68 20.42 3.17
C SER A 255 13.75 20.20 1.96
N ALA A 256 13.09 19.05 1.86
CA ALA A 256 12.11 18.79 0.82
C ALA A 256 10.91 19.75 0.94
N GLN A 257 10.48 20.27 -0.21
CA GLN A 257 9.26 21.07 -0.29
C GLN A 257 8.04 20.18 -0.12
N LEU A 258 7.03 20.71 0.58
CA LEU A 258 5.78 20.00 0.84
C LEU A 258 4.96 19.81 -0.44
N GLY A 259 4.18 18.74 -0.51
CA GLY A 259 3.17 18.44 -1.52
C GLY A 259 3.62 17.43 -2.56
N TYR A 260 2.88 17.36 -3.67
CA TYR A 260 3.19 16.43 -4.76
C TYR A 260 4.61 16.65 -5.28
N THR A 261 5.37 15.56 -5.34
CA THR A 261 6.73 15.45 -5.86
C THR A 261 6.86 14.16 -6.68
N ARG A 262 8.01 13.98 -7.31
CA ARG A 262 8.37 12.78 -8.04
C ARG A 262 9.72 12.26 -7.54
N ALA A 263 9.78 10.99 -7.16
CA ALA A 263 11.01 10.31 -6.80
C ALA A 263 11.58 9.56 -8.02
N CYS A 264 12.87 9.70 -8.30
CA CYS A 264 13.56 8.94 -9.34
C CYS A 264 15.02 8.69 -8.97
N ILE A 265 15.72 7.85 -9.73
CA ILE A 265 17.17 7.70 -9.61
C ILE A 265 17.84 8.75 -10.51
N GLY A 266 18.89 9.39 -10.01
CA GLY A 266 19.68 10.36 -10.76
C GLY A 266 21.16 10.33 -10.42
N SER A 267 21.94 11.08 -11.18
CA SER A 267 23.36 11.32 -10.92
C SER A 267 23.53 12.18 -9.67
N SER A 268 24.41 11.77 -8.75
CA SER A 268 24.73 12.50 -7.52
C SER A 268 25.38 13.87 -7.79
N ASP A 269 26.23 13.95 -8.82
CA ASP A 269 26.98 15.19 -9.13
C ASP A 269 26.15 16.21 -9.91
N THR A 270 25.39 15.72 -10.90
CA THR A 270 24.70 16.60 -11.85
C THR A 270 23.21 16.76 -11.56
N LEU A 271 22.68 15.93 -10.66
CA LEU A 271 21.25 15.84 -10.36
C LEU A 271 20.39 15.67 -11.62
N PHE A 272 20.91 14.96 -12.63
CA PHE A 272 20.12 14.56 -13.80
C PHE A 272 19.40 13.24 -13.54
N PRO A 273 18.08 13.16 -13.78
CA PRO A 273 17.35 11.90 -13.75
C PRO A 273 17.90 10.92 -14.78
N VAL A 274 18.08 9.67 -14.37
CA VAL A 274 18.49 8.56 -15.25
C VAL A 274 17.42 7.46 -15.35
N SER A 275 16.32 7.64 -14.64
CA SER A 275 15.20 6.70 -14.57
C SER A 275 13.86 7.39 -14.82
N ASN A 276 12.80 6.60 -15.01
CA ASN A 276 11.43 7.09 -14.84
C ASN A 276 11.17 7.46 -13.36
N SER A 277 10.07 8.15 -13.10
CA SER A 277 9.75 8.66 -11.75
C SER A 277 8.48 8.06 -11.17
N GLN A 278 8.42 7.98 -9.83
CA GLN A 278 7.24 7.58 -9.05
C GLN A 278 6.65 8.80 -8.32
N GLY A 279 5.33 8.85 -8.19
CA GLY A 279 4.65 9.92 -7.45
C GLY A 279 4.83 9.76 -5.94
N LEU A 280 5.02 10.88 -5.24
CA LEU A 280 5.11 10.93 -3.78
C LEU A 280 4.53 12.26 -3.29
N ILE A 281 3.85 12.27 -2.14
CA ILE A 281 3.42 13.50 -1.46
C ILE A 281 4.32 13.69 -0.24
N VAL A 282 5.09 14.77 -0.24
CA VAL A 282 5.93 15.15 0.91
C VAL A 282 5.06 15.86 1.93
N LEU A 283 5.05 15.35 3.15
CA LEU A 283 4.29 15.89 4.27
C LEU A 283 5.19 16.63 5.25
N GLY A 284 4.64 17.66 5.87
CA GLY A 284 5.13 18.24 7.11
C GLY A 284 4.24 17.79 8.28
N SER A 285 4.71 18.03 9.50
CA SER A 285 3.94 17.81 10.71
C SER A 285 3.94 19.07 11.57
N LEU A 286 2.79 19.40 12.14
CA LEU A 286 2.64 20.39 13.19
C LEU A 286 2.02 19.70 14.41
N GLU A 287 2.47 20.06 15.60
CA GLU A 287 1.92 19.53 16.85
C GLU A 287 1.02 20.58 17.49
N LEU A 288 -0.22 20.18 17.81
CA LEU A 288 -1.17 20.99 18.57
C LEU A 288 -1.37 20.34 19.94
N PRO A 289 -0.89 20.95 21.02
CA PRO A 289 -1.19 20.48 22.37
C PRO A 289 -2.69 20.45 22.63
N TRP A 290 -3.16 19.42 23.34
CA TRP A 290 -4.58 19.33 23.67
C TRP A 290 -5.08 20.52 24.49
N VAL A 291 -4.27 21.01 25.43
CA VAL A 291 -4.63 22.16 26.27
C VAL A 291 -4.99 23.38 25.43
N ASP A 292 -4.19 23.71 24.40
CA ASP A 292 -4.44 24.86 23.54
C ASP A 292 -5.74 24.72 22.75
N LEU A 293 -6.04 23.51 22.25
CA LEU A 293 -7.29 23.22 21.56
C LEU A 293 -8.49 23.32 22.51
N LEU A 294 -8.43 22.67 23.68
CA LEU A 294 -9.54 22.64 24.63
C LEU A 294 -9.82 24.02 25.23
N ASP A 295 -8.79 24.81 25.52
CA ASP A 295 -8.95 26.18 26.03
C ASP A 295 -9.60 27.10 24.99
N ALA A 296 -9.16 27.00 23.73
CA ALA A 296 -9.80 27.72 22.63
C ALA A 296 -11.29 27.33 22.52
N PHE A 297 -11.59 26.03 22.53
CA PHE A 297 -12.97 25.55 22.47
C PHE A 297 -13.80 25.96 23.69
N ASN A 298 -13.24 25.95 24.89
CA ASN A 298 -13.92 26.42 26.10
C ASN A 298 -14.32 27.91 25.97
N ILE A 299 -13.47 28.74 25.34
CA ILE A 299 -13.80 30.15 25.07
C ILE A 299 -14.91 30.27 24.02
N PHE A 300 -14.82 29.51 22.91
CA PHE A 300 -15.81 29.58 21.84
C PHE A 300 -17.18 29.01 22.25
N MET A 301 -17.20 27.82 22.84
CA MET A 301 -18.43 27.07 23.11
C MET A 301 -19.28 27.70 24.21
N ARG A 302 -18.67 28.41 25.17
CA ARG A 302 -19.39 29.28 26.13
C ARG A 302 -20.31 30.30 25.47
N THR A 303 -20.05 30.62 24.19
CA THR A 303 -20.81 31.64 23.45
C THR A 303 -21.77 31.03 22.42
N PHE A 304 -21.49 29.83 21.90
CA PHE A 304 -22.12 29.33 20.67
C PHE A 304 -22.66 27.90 20.76
N PHE A 305 -22.60 27.27 21.93
CA PHE A 305 -23.18 25.94 22.15
C PHE A 305 -24.22 26.00 23.26
N SER A 306 -25.45 25.66 22.92
CA SER A 306 -26.56 25.57 23.86
C SER A 306 -27.36 24.32 23.54
N ILE A 307 -27.66 23.51 24.56
CA ILE A 307 -28.64 22.44 24.44
C ILE A 307 -29.88 22.89 25.21
N ARG A 308 -31.02 22.83 24.54
CA ARG A 308 -32.34 22.99 25.13
C ARG A 308 -33.06 21.66 24.97
N LEU A 309 -33.47 21.06 26.08
CA LEU A 309 -34.22 19.81 26.02
C LEU A 309 -35.70 20.11 26.21
N HIS A 310 -36.49 19.73 25.22
CA HIS A 310 -37.92 19.47 25.36
C HIS A 310 -38.71 20.60 26.05
N THR A 311 -38.83 21.77 25.40
CA THR A 311 -39.55 22.90 26.00
C THR A 311 -41.05 22.85 25.74
N TRP A 312 -41.86 23.10 26.78
CA TRP A 312 -43.31 23.27 26.65
C TRP A 312 -43.64 24.54 25.88
N THR A 313 -44.19 24.39 24.68
CA THR A 313 -44.90 25.49 24.02
C THR A 313 -46.33 25.45 24.53
N GLY A 314 -46.85 26.54 25.11
CA GLY A 314 -48.14 26.57 25.82
C GLY A 314 -49.42 26.30 25.01
N SER A 315 -49.36 25.50 23.94
CA SER A 315 -50.45 25.17 23.04
C SER A 315 -51.11 23.82 23.40
N SER A 316 -52.33 23.58 22.89
CA SER A 316 -53.07 22.32 23.06
C SER A 316 -52.49 21.14 22.27
N ASN A 317 -51.56 21.42 21.36
CA ASN A 317 -50.81 20.42 20.60
C ASN A 317 -49.45 20.30 21.27
N TYR A 318 -49.27 19.21 22.01
CA TYR A 318 -48.06 18.88 22.75
C TYR A 318 -46.87 18.69 21.81
N GLU A 319 -46.21 19.76 21.40
CA GLU A 319 -45.01 19.71 20.57
C GLU A 319 -43.78 19.86 21.45
N ASN A 320 -43.10 18.73 21.65
CA ASN A 320 -41.91 18.66 22.47
C ASN A 320 -40.67 18.83 21.58
N ILE A 321 -40.03 19.99 21.63
CA ILE A 321 -38.90 20.32 20.76
C ILE A 321 -37.66 20.44 21.63
N SER A 322 -36.71 19.52 21.45
CA SER A 322 -35.35 19.69 21.94
C SER A 322 -34.54 20.30 20.81
N ALA A 323 -33.59 21.18 21.13
CA ALA A 323 -32.76 21.81 20.13
C ALA A 323 -31.30 22.01 20.57
N MET A 324 -30.41 22.02 19.58
CA MET A 324 -28.98 22.27 19.76
C MET A 324 -28.55 23.44 18.88
N GLU A 325 -27.98 24.47 19.51
CA GLU A 325 -27.33 25.58 18.81
C GLU A 325 -25.84 25.28 18.67
N VAL A 326 -25.29 25.50 17.46
CA VAL A 326 -23.87 25.31 17.13
C VAL A 326 -23.38 26.54 16.38
N TYR A 327 -22.12 26.90 16.57
CA TYR A 327 -21.47 27.99 15.84
C TYR A 327 -21.68 27.89 14.32
N GLY A 328 -22.14 28.99 13.71
CA GLY A 328 -22.30 29.12 12.26
C GLY A 328 -23.63 28.63 11.69
N GLN A 329 -24.59 28.24 12.54
CA GLN A 329 -25.97 27.93 12.16
C GLN A 329 -26.90 29.06 12.58
N GLU A 330 -27.80 29.48 11.69
CA GLU A 330 -28.82 30.49 11.98
C GLU A 330 -30.00 29.89 12.77
N ASP A 331 -30.32 28.61 12.54
CA ASP A 331 -31.44 27.91 13.18
C ASP A 331 -30.96 26.76 14.10
N PRO A 332 -31.54 26.60 15.31
CA PRO A 332 -31.25 25.46 16.20
C PRO A 332 -31.64 24.12 15.57
N PHE A 333 -30.81 23.09 15.75
CA PHE A 333 -31.09 21.74 15.26
C PHE A 333 -32.10 21.03 16.15
N PRO A 334 -33.17 20.41 15.63
CA PRO A 334 -34.04 19.57 16.45
C PRO A 334 -33.28 18.34 16.94
N LEU A 335 -33.34 18.08 18.25
CA LEU A 335 -32.89 16.85 18.88
C LEU A 335 -34.12 15.96 19.10
N GLU A 336 -34.12 14.74 18.57
CA GLU A 336 -35.12 13.74 18.93
C GLU A 336 -34.77 13.15 20.29
N VAL A 337 -35.39 13.67 21.34
CA VAL A 337 -35.37 13.05 22.66
C VAL A 337 -36.64 12.18 22.75
N PRO A 338 -36.52 10.86 22.99
CA PRO A 338 -37.67 9.99 23.14
C PRO A 338 -38.40 10.37 24.43
N LEU A 339 -39.72 10.27 24.37
CA LEU A 339 -40.58 10.48 25.53
C LEU A 339 -40.21 9.45 26.61
N VAL A 340 -39.92 9.90 27.82
CA VAL A 340 -39.78 8.98 28.95
C VAL A 340 -41.17 8.44 29.27
N GLN A 341 -41.40 7.17 28.96
CA GLN A 341 -42.62 6.46 29.32
C GLN A 341 -42.27 5.29 30.24
N LEU A 342 -42.96 5.23 31.36
CA LEU A 342 -42.84 4.24 32.41
C LEU A 342 -44.12 3.39 32.42
N ASP A 343 -44.03 2.13 32.03
CA ASP A 343 -45.16 1.21 32.04
C ASP A 343 -45.22 0.48 33.38
N THR A 344 -46.34 0.59 34.10
CA THR A 344 -46.54 -0.04 35.43
C THR A 344 -47.78 -0.93 35.43
N ASP A 345 -47.90 -1.77 36.47
CA ASP A 345 -49.05 -2.68 36.65
C ASP A 345 -50.41 -1.98 36.79
N VAL A 346 -50.41 -0.67 37.07
CA VAL A 346 -51.64 0.12 37.30
C VAL A 346 -51.92 1.14 36.20
N GLY A 347 -50.95 1.43 35.34
CA GLY A 347 -51.05 2.47 34.31
C GLY A 347 -49.72 2.80 33.64
N HIS A 348 -49.76 3.69 32.66
CA HIS A 348 -48.60 4.26 32.01
C HIS A 348 -48.34 5.65 32.59
N TYR A 349 -47.10 5.93 33.00
CA TYR A 349 -46.65 7.27 33.32
C TYR A 349 -45.80 7.80 32.17
N ARG A 350 -45.93 9.09 31.85
CA ARG A 350 -45.12 9.77 30.84
C ARG A 350 -44.58 11.05 31.45
N PHE A 351 -43.28 11.27 31.31
CA PHE A 351 -42.62 12.47 31.79
C PHE A 351 -42.16 13.28 30.59
N LEU A 352 -42.61 14.54 30.54
CA LEU A 352 -42.13 15.52 29.57
C LEU A 352 -41.12 16.40 30.28
N ILE A 353 -39.88 16.43 29.80
CA ILE A 353 -38.92 17.43 30.27
C ILE A 353 -39.52 18.82 30.01
N ASN A 354 -39.23 19.80 30.86
CA ASN A 354 -39.61 21.19 30.77
C ASN A 354 -38.41 22.07 31.13
N ASP A 355 -38.08 23.03 30.26
CA ASP A 355 -37.14 24.14 30.51
C ASP A 355 -35.72 23.79 31.00
N LEU A 356 -35.19 22.60 30.68
CA LEU A 356 -33.76 22.31 30.87
C LEU A 356 -32.91 23.08 29.84
N ASN A 357 -32.28 24.16 30.31
CA ASN A 357 -31.37 24.99 29.53
C ASN A 357 -29.94 24.85 30.09
N SER A 358 -28.96 24.72 29.20
CA SER A 358 -27.55 24.83 29.61
C SER A 358 -27.31 26.20 30.25
N ALA A 359 -26.61 26.23 31.39
CA ALA A 359 -26.36 27.46 32.14
C ALA A 359 -25.72 28.53 31.22
N ARG A 360 -26.33 29.74 31.14
CA ARG A 360 -25.81 30.84 30.32
C ARG A 360 -25.02 31.81 31.20
N GLY A 361 -23.71 31.60 31.31
CA GLY A 361 -22.81 32.51 32.04
C GLY A 361 -21.33 32.32 31.68
N ILE A 362 -20.54 33.39 31.81
CA ILE A 362 -19.10 33.41 31.45
C ILE A 362 -18.28 32.43 32.33
N GLU A 363 -18.81 32.02 33.48
CA GLU A 363 -18.10 31.21 34.48
C GLU A 363 -18.68 29.79 34.71
N TRP A 364 -19.88 29.45 34.20
CA TRP A 364 -20.60 28.21 34.58
C TRP A 364 -21.38 27.64 33.39
N GLY A 365 -21.37 26.30 33.22
CA GLY A 365 -22.24 25.60 32.25
C GLY A 365 -21.56 24.70 31.22
N PHE A 366 -20.27 24.90 30.94
CA PHE A 366 -19.56 24.15 29.89
C PHE A 366 -18.08 23.97 30.24
N SER A 367 -17.57 22.74 30.16
CA SER A 367 -16.13 22.47 30.23
C SER A 367 -15.70 21.29 29.36
N MET A 368 -14.62 21.49 28.61
CA MET A 368 -13.92 20.42 27.90
C MET A 368 -12.63 20.06 28.63
N ASN A 369 -12.39 18.77 28.81
CA ASN A 369 -11.20 18.24 29.47
C ASN A 369 -10.83 16.85 28.94
N ARG A 370 -9.67 16.34 29.35
CA ARG A 370 -9.18 14.99 29.00
C ARG A 370 -8.93 14.11 30.22
N ASN A 371 -9.61 14.38 31.33
CA ASN A 371 -9.49 13.54 32.52
C ASN A 371 -10.00 12.14 32.21
N ASN A 372 -9.16 11.13 32.46
CA ASN A 372 -9.44 9.71 32.17
C ASN A 372 -9.84 9.46 30.70
N CYS A 373 -9.21 10.14 29.75
CA CYS A 373 -9.44 9.98 28.32
C CYS A 373 -8.28 9.25 27.63
N GLU A 374 -8.59 8.46 26.58
CA GLU A 374 -7.58 7.90 25.68
C GLU A 374 -6.94 8.99 24.79
N ASP A 375 -5.87 8.63 24.07
CA ASP A 375 -5.08 9.52 23.21
C ASP A 375 -5.91 10.35 22.21
N ASN A 376 -6.98 9.77 21.67
CA ASN A 376 -7.87 10.41 20.70
C ASN A 376 -9.21 10.88 21.30
N GLN A 377 -9.31 10.95 22.62
CA GLN A 377 -10.57 11.30 23.30
C GLN A 377 -10.50 12.61 24.04
N PHE A 378 -11.64 13.29 24.13
CA PHE A 378 -11.88 14.36 25.10
C PHE A 378 -13.32 14.33 25.57
N ARG A 379 -13.54 14.83 26.78
CA ARG A 379 -14.84 14.93 27.42
C ARG A 379 -15.31 16.37 27.35
N LEU A 380 -16.56 16.54 26.97
CA LEU A 380 -17.36 17.73 27.16
C LEU A 380 -18.31 17.48 28.34
N VAL A 381 -18.32 18.37 29.32
CA VAL A 381 -19.30 18.41 30.41
C VAL A 381 -20.15 19.67 30.23
N ILE A 382 -21.46 19.49 30.24
CA ILE A 382 -22.45 20.56 30.13
C ILE A 382 -23.28 20.54 31.41
N ASP A 383 -23.25 21.62 32.18
CA ASP A 383 -24.06 21.78 33.38
C ASP A 383 -25.31 22.60 33.03
N PHE A 384 -26.46 22.16 33.52
CA PHE A 384 -27.75 22.80 33.27
C PHE A 384 -28.20 23.56 34.51
N GLU A 385 -28.79 24.73 34.29
CA GLU A 385 -29.47 25.49 35.34
C GLU A 385 -30.93 25.04 35.40
N SER A 386 -31.35 24.62 36.60
CA SER A 386 -32.75 24.30 36.92
C SER A 386 -33.52 25.57 37.25
N GLU A 387 -34.63 25.82 36.55
CA GLU A 387 -35.57 26.90 36.87
C GLU A 387 -36.86 26.41 37.57
N GLY A 388 -36.92 25.15 38.02
CA GLY A 388 -38.05 24.49 38.72
C GLY A 388 -38.66 23.33 37.92
N TYR A 389 -39.64 22.61 38.48
CA TYR A 389 -40.30 21.37 37.96
C TYR A 389 -39.91 20.95 36.53
N GLU A 390 -38.81 20.22 36.41
CA GLU A 390 -38.13 19.99 35.14
C GLU A 390 -38.69 18.80 34.36
N LEU A 391 -39.48 17.90 34.95
CA LEU A 391 -40.31 16.95 34.18
C LEU A 391 -41.78 16.99 34.62
N ILE A 392 -42.69 17.29 33.70
CA ILE A 392 -44.12 17.28 33.94
C ILE A 392 -44.66 15.86 33.76
N GLY A 393 -45.32 15.33 34.78
CA GLY A 393 -45.87 13.98 34.78
C GLY A 393 -47.27 13.88 34.16
N TYR A 394 -47.52 12.82 33.41
CA TYR A 394 -48.83 12.42 32.91
C TYR A 394 -49.11 10.96 33.21
N TYR A 395 -50.35 10.64 33.58
CA TYR A 395 -50.78 9.28 33.90
C TYR A 395 -51.89 8.81 32.96
N LYS A 396 -51.86 7.53 32.58
CA LYS A 396 -52.92 6.86 31.82
C LYS A 396 -53.23 5.50 32.44
N VAL A 397 -54.47 5.31 32.88
CA VAL A 397 -54.97 4.02 33.38
C VAL A 397 -54.97 2.96 32.28
N LEU A 398 -54.63 1.71 32.60
CA LEU A 398 -54.73 0.57 31.69
C LEU A 398 -56.19 0.32 31.26
N GLY A 399 -56.50 0.59 29.98
CA GLY A 399 -57.80 0.32 29.36
C GLY A 399 -57.98 0.98 27.98
N PRO A 400 -58.95 0.54 27.15
CA PRO A 400 -59.10 1.01 25.76
C PRO A 400 -59.45 2.50 25.60
N ALA A 401 -59.93 3.14 26.68
CA ALA A 401 -60.46 4.51 26.67
C ALA A 401 -59.67 5.51 27.54
N GLY A 402 -58.56 5.10 28.16
CA GLY A 402 -57.75 5.98 29.00
C GLY A 402 -57.09 7.10 28.19
N LYS A 403 -57.40 8.36 28.50
CA LYS A 403 -56.64 9.53 28.01
C LYS A 403 -55.48 9.80 28.96
N TRP A 404 -54.43 10.44 28.45
CA TRP A 404 -53.37 10.99 29.29
C TRP A 404 -53.95 12.13 30.13
N ASP A 405 -53.77 12.06 31.44
CA ASP A 405 -54.26 13.05 32.40
C ASP A 405 -53.11 13.54 33.29
N ARG A 406 -53.06 14.85 33.52
CA ARG A 406 -52.10 15.50 34.42
C ARG A 406 -52.45 15.26 35.89
N THR A 407 -53.73 15.05 36.19
CA THR A 407 -54.27 15.07 37.57
C THR A 407 -53.88 13.83 38.40
N GLY A 408 -52.97 12.97 37.92
CA GLY A 408 -52.61 11.69 38.55
C GLY A 408 -51.15 11.25 38.40
N ALA A 409 -50.26 12.10 37.88
CA ALA A 409 -48.83 11.82 37.81
C ALA A 409 -48.03 12.88 38.57
N PRO A 410 -46.93 12.51 39.24
CA PRO A 410 -46.05 13.47 39.86
C PRO A 410 -45.23 14.22 38.83
N ASP A 411 -45.01 15.50 39.07
CA ASP A 411 -43.90 16.21 38.43
C ASP A 411 -42.57 15.67 39.02
N VAL A 412 -41.47 15.77 38.28
CA VAL A 412 -40.14 15.34 38.71
C VAL A 412 -39.22 16.54 38.72
N ASP A 413 -38.63 16.76 39.88
CA ASP A 413 -37.56 17.72 40.11
C ASP A 413 -36.23 17.07 39.72
N VAL A 414 -35.41 17.75 38.93
CA VAL A 414 -34.08 17.28 38.54
C VAL A 414 -33.04 18.34 38.87
N ASP A 415 -32.32 18.14 39.97
CA ASP A 415 -31.27 19.07 40.41
C ASP A 415 -29.87 18.64 39.93
N LYS A 416 -28.92 19.59 39.90
CA LYS A 416 -27.49 19.36 39.56
C LYS A 416 -27.28 18.56 38.27
N VAL A 417 -28.05 18.91 37.25
CA VAL A 417 -28.04 18.23 35.96
C VAL A 417 -26.71 18.49 35.24
N SER A 418 -26.07 17.40 34.81
CA SER A 418 -24.91 17.45 33.93
C SER A 418 -25.02 16.43 32.81
N VAL A 419 -24.56 16.82 31.62
CA VAL A 419 -24.39 15.93 30.48
C VAL A 419 -22.91 15.85 30.14
N GLU A 420 -22.37 14.64 30.21
CA GLU A 420 -21.00 14.34 29.83
C GLU A 420 -20.99 13.67 28.45
N VAL A 421 -20.45 14.35 27.44
CA VAL A 421 -20.24 13.83 26.09
C VAL A 421 -18.76 13.46 25.92
N LEU A 422 -18.47 12.19 25.71
CA LEU A 422 -17.12 11.69 25.41
C LEU A 422 -16.95 11.57 23.90
N PHE A 423 -16.15 12.46 23.31
CA PHE A 423 -15.78 12.38 21.91
C PHE A 423 -14.56 11.48 21.75
N ARG A 424 -14.58 10.62 20.74
CA ARG A 424 -13.45 9.83 20.27
C ARG A 424 -13.16 10.21 18.81
N LEU A 425 -12.14 11.03 18.60
CA LEU A 425 -11.73 11.49 17.28
C LEU A 425 -11.07 10.37 16.48
N ARG A 426 -11.20 10.45 15.15
CA ARG A 426 -10.53 9.57 14.20
C ARG A 426 -10.17 10.31 12.93
N ASP A 427 -9.06 9.91 12.31
CA ASP A 427 -8.73 10.31 10.95
C ASP A 427 -9.56 9.46 9.98
N ALA A 428 -10.49 10.10 9.27
CA ALA A 428 -11.34 9.43 8.29
C ALA A 428 -10.68 9.31 6.90
N GLY A 429 -9.39 9.65 6.80
CA GLY A 429 -8.58 9.61 5.59
C GLY A 429 -8.66 10.90 4.78
N GLY A 430 -7.61 11.17 4.00
CA GLY A 430 -7.54 12.32 3.09
C GLY A 430 -7.62 13.68 3.80
N GLY A 431 -7.23 13.76 5.07
CA GLY A 431 -7.29 14.99 5.88
C GLY A 431 -8.65 15.28 6.50
N ARG A 432 -9.62 14.37 6.37
CA ARG A 432 -10.96 14.52 6.96
C ARG A 432 -10.95 14.06 8.42
N LEU A 433 -11.35 14.96 9.32
CA LEU A 433 -11.59 14.65 10.72
C LEU A 433 -13.02 14.08 10.90
N ASP A 434 -13.14 13.07 11.76
CA ASP A 434 -14.42 12.49 12.16
C ASP A 434 -14.35 12.06 13.64
N TYR A 435 -15.47 11.65 14.22
CA TYR A 435 -15.52 11.16 15.59
C TYR A 435 -16.67 10.19 15.82
N ASP A 436 -16.61 9.48 16.94
CA ASP A 436 -17.79 8.85 17.56
C ASP A 436 -17.95 9.39 18.97
N ALA A 437 -19.18 9.77 19.35
CA ALA A 437 -19.46 10.33 20.67
C ALA A 437 -20.32 9.37 21.52
N GLY A 438 -19.98 9.23 22.79
CA GLY A 438 -20.88 8.72 23.83
C GLY A 438 -21.44 9.87 24.65
N ALA A 439 -22.62 9.71 25.25
CA ALA A 439 -23.16 10.70 26.18
C ALA A 439 -23.72 10.02 27.43
N ILE A 440 -23.52 10.65 28.59
CA ILE A 440 -24.01 10.24 29.89
C ILE A 440 -24.71 11.44 30.50
N PHE A 441 -25.97 11.28 30.90
CA PHE A 441 -26.69 12.26 31.69
C PHE A 441 -26.61 11.86 33.16
N LYS A 442 -26.45 12.84 34.05
CA LYS A 442 -26.48 12.66 35.50
C LYS A 442 -27.31 13.78 36.12
N GLY A 443 -28.17 13.44 37.06
CA GLY A 443 -28.93 14.43 37.82
C GLY A 443 -29.50 13.86 39.11
N ASP A 444 -29.72 14.72 40.09
CA ASP A 444 -30.46 14.38 41.31
C ASP A 444 -31.96 14.36 40.96
N VAL A 445 -32.45 13.21 40.48
CA VAL A 445 -33.85 13.02 40.04
C VAL A 445 -34.76 12.68 41.22
N SER A 446 -35.83 13.44 41.45
CA SER A 446 -36.79 13.19 42.52
C SER A 446 -38.21 13.58 42.12
N ALA A 447 -39.22 12.79 42.51
CA ALA A 447 -40.62 13.16 42.28
C ALA A 447 -41.10 14.23 43.27
N SER A 448 -41.98 15.13 42.82
CA SER A 448 -42.52 16.25 43.59
C SER A 448 -43.35 15.76 44.78
N GLY A 449 -42.67 15.59 45.91
CA GLY A 449 -43.24 15.14 47.18
C GLY A 449 -42.81 13.72 47.61
N PRO A 450 -42.56 13.48 48.91
CA PRO A 450 -42.08 12.19 49.43
C PRO A 450 -43.00 11.00 49.11
N VAL A 451 -44.32 11.25 49.06
CA VAL A 451 -45.34 10.22 48.80
C VAL A 451 -45.23 9.69 47.37
N TRP A 452 -45.02 10.58 46.40
CA TRP A 452 -44.90 10.20 45.00
C TRP A 452 -43.59 9.49 44.68
N ASN A 453 -42.49 9.92 45.32
CA ASN A 453 -41.22 9.19 45.26
C ASN A 453 -41.39 7.74 45.75
N SER A 454 -42.15 7.53 46.83
CA SER A 454 -42.45 6.18 47.33
C SER A 454 -43.33 5.38 46.38
N ILE A 455 -44.33 6.03 45.75
CA ILE A 455 -45.21 5.41 44.77
C ILE A 455 -44.41 4.94 43.54
N LEU A 456 -43.62 5.81 42.91
CA LEU A 456 -42.81 5.43 41.75
C LEU A 456 -41.78 4.35 42.08
N ASN A 457 -41.12 4.43 43.23
CA ASN A 457 -40.19 3.39 43.67
C ASN A 457 -40.88 2.03 43.91
N THR A 458 -42.17 2.04 44.25
CA THR A 458 -42.96 0.81 44.46
C THR A 458 -43.40 0.19 43.14
N PHE A 459 -43.82 1.02 42.17
CA PHE A 459 -44.35 0.56 40.90
C PHE A 459 -43.29 0.34 39.80
N GLN A 460 -42.16 1.04 39.86
CA GLN A 460 -41.03 0.85 38.95
C GLN A 460 -39.70 1.13 39.66
N LYS A 461 -39.08 0.06 40.14
CA LYS A 461 -37.74 0.13 40.73
C LYS A 461 -36.73 0.50 39.62
N GLY A 462 -36.00 1.60 39.80
CA GLY A 462 -34.97 2.05 38.84
C GLY A 462 -35.41 3.13 37.84
N TRP A 463 -36.60 3.70 37.99
CA TRP A 463 -37.12 4.73 37.08
C TRP A 463 -36.22 5.97 36.90
N ARG A 464 -35.39 6.30 37.90
CA ARG A 464 -34.38 7.37 37.81
C ARG A 464 -33.32 7.03 36.78
N ASP A 465 -32.78 5.82 36.86
CA ASP A 465 -31.76 5.31 35.94
C ASP A 465 -32.31 5.25 34.50
N ASP A 466 -33.60 4.93 34.34
CA ASP A 466 -34.28 4.94 33.04
C ASP A 466 -34.35 6.36 32.44
N ILE A 467 -34.67 7.38 33.24
CA ILE A 467 -34.63 8.79 32.80
C ILE A 467 -33.22 9.18 32.36
N GLU A 468 -32.21 8.93 33.19
CA GLU A 468 -30.82 9.28 32.88
C GLU A 468 -30.35 8.60 31.58
N LYS A 469 -30.72 7.33 31.40
CA LYS A 469 -30.37 6.55 30.21
C LYS A 469 -31.02 7.10 28.94
N GLU A 470 -32.31 7.41 28.96
CA GLU A 470 -33.02 7.91 27.78
C GLU A 470 -32.53 9.30 27.37
N VAL A 471 -32.29 10.21 28.33
CA VAL A 471 -31.71 11.52 28.02
C VAL A 471 -30.29 11.38 27.45
N GLY A 472 -29.45 10.54 28.07
CA GLY A 472 -28.11 10.25 27.57
C GLY A 472 -28.11 9.65 26.16
N LEU A 473 -29.02 8.72 25.86
CA LEU A 473 -29.19 8.13 24.53
C LEU A 473 -29.54 9.19 23.48
N SER A 474 -30.39 10.14 23.84
CA SER A 474 -30.86 11.21 22.94
C SER A 474 -29.75 12.17 22.55
N VAL A 475 -29.00 12.65 23.55
CA VAL A 475 -27.85 13.53 23.30
C VAL A 475 -26.83 12.79 22.44
N ARG A 476 -26.60 11.50 22.72
CA ARG A 476 -25.72 10.67 21.91
C ARG A 476 -26.19 10.59 20.45
N ILE A 477 -27.48 10.36 20.21
CA ILE A 477 -28.04 10.30 18.85
C ILE A 477 -27.86 11.65 18.15
N GLY A 478 -28.25 12.74 18.80
CA GLY A 478 -28.17 14.09 18.23
C GLY A 478 -26.75 14.52 17.88
N VAL A 479 -25.80 14.34 18.80
CA VAL A 479 -24.39 14.69 18.54
C VAL A 479 -23.80 13.85 17.41
N ASN A 480 -24.21 12.60 17.24
CA ASN A 480 -23.69 11.74 16.17
C ASN A 480 -24.45 11.86 14.83
N GLU A 481 -25.53 12.64 14.76
CA GLU A 481 -26.27 12.90 13.52
C GLU A 481 -25.34 13.51 12.46
N GLN A 482 -25.55 13.16 11.19
CA GLN A 482 -24.61 13.42 10.10
C GLN A 482 -24.28 14.91 9.92
N GLN A 483 -25.30 15.78 9.93
CA GLN A 483 -25.11 17.22 9.77
C GLN A 483 -24.43 17.83 11.00
N THR A 484 -24.86 17.45 12.20
CA THR A 484 -24.27 17.89 13.47
C THR A 484 -22.80 17.51 13.56
N ARG A 485 -22.48 16.27 13.22
CA ARG A 485 -21.11 15.73 13.14
C ARG A 485 -20.25 16.52 12.16
N TYR A 486 -20.76 16.81 10.96
CA TYR A 486 -20.05 17.61 9.98
C TYR A 486 -19.73 19.02 10.50
N GLN A 487 -20.69 19.69 11.14
CA GLN A 487 -20.48 21.03 11.69
C GLN A 487 -19.43 21.03 12.80
N ILE A 488 -19.55 20.11 13.77
CA ILE A 488 -18.57 19.96 14.85
C ILE A 488 -17.17 19.71 14.27
N CYS A 489 -17.03 18.75 13.35
CA CYS A 489 -15.74 18.49 12.70
C CYS A 489 -15.20 19.71 11.96
N SER A 490 -16.04 20.45 11.23
CA SER A 490 -15.66 21.66 10.50
C SER A 490 -15.14 22.75 11.46
N SER A 491 -15.82 22.95 12.59
CA SER A 491 -15.36 23.86 13.64
C SER A 491 -14.02 23.42 14.22
N PHE A 492 -13.84 22.13 14.54
CA PHE A 492 -12.55 21.59 15.00
C PHE A 492 -11.43 21.82 13.99
N VAL A 493 -11.65 21.50 12.72
CA VAL A 493 -10.66 21.72 11.67
C VAL A 493 -10.31 23.20 11.54
N THR A 494 -11.30 24.09 11.62
CA THR A 494 -11.09 25.55 11.57
C THR A 494 -10.22 26.03 12.72
N SER A 495 -10.54 25.62 13.95
CA SER A 495 -9.75 25.97 15.15
C SER A 495 -8.34 25.40 15.09
N ILE A 496 -8.16 24.15 14.66
CA ILE A 496 -6.84 23.53 14.46
C ILE A 496 -6.01 24.38 13.49
N ARG A 497 -6.58 24.75 12.33
CA ARG A 497 -5.89 25.59 11.34
C ARG A 497 -5.48 26.94 11.90
N GLN A 498 -6.35 27.59 12.68
CA GLN A 498 -6.06 28.89 13.30
C GLN A 498 -4.97 28.81 14.37
N LEU A 499 -5.06 27.84 15.29
CA LEU A 499 -4.10 27.64 16.36
C LEU A 499 -2.71 27.29 15.82
N LEU A 500 -2.66 26.45 14.79
CA LEU A 500 -1.43 26.09 14.10
C LEU A 500 -0.93 27.13 13.10
N LYS A 501 -1.68 28.24 12.91
CA LYS A 501 -1.36 29.31 11.94
C LYS A 501 -1.12 28.77 10.52
N MET A 502 -1.88 27.77 10.12
CA MET A 502 -1.79 27.16 8.80
C MET A 502 -2.18 28.18 7.73
N LYS A 503 -1.49 28.15 6.59
CA LYS A 503 -1.80 29.00 5.44
C LYS A 503 -3.01 28.46 4.68
N ASP A 504 -3.72 29.34 3.97
CA ASP A 504 -4.92 28.97 3.21
C ASP A 504 -4.67 27.90 2.15
N ASN A 505 -3.46 27.88 1.57
CA ASN A 505 -3.06 26.90 0.56
C ASN A 505 -2.54 25.58 1.14
N GLU A 506 -2.29 25.48 2.45
CA GLU A 506 -1.84 24.26 3.11
C GLU A 506 -3.02 23.32 3.35
N LYS A 507 -2.86 22.07 2.91
CA LYS A 507 -3.89 21.03 3.01
C LYS A 507 -3.54 20.07 4.13
N ILE A 508 -4.49 19.82 5.02
CA ILE A 508 -4.36 18.75 6.01
C ILE A 508 -4.43 17.41 5.27
N SER A 509 -3.52 16.54 5.63
CA SER A 509 -3.27 15.24 5.04
C SER A 509 -3.80 14.11 5.92
N GLY A 510 -3.72 14.30 7.24
CA GLY A 510 -4.17 13.33 8.24
C GLY A 510 -3.88 13.82 9.67
N TYR A 511 -4.29 13.01 10.65
CA TYR A 511 -4.17 13.31 12.07
C TYR A 511 -3.64 12.09 12.83
N ASN A 512 -2.61 12.32 13.64
CA ASN A 512 -2.12 11.35 14.62
C ASN A 512 -2.41 11.88 16.03
N PHE A 513 -3.26 11.19 16.77
CA PHE A 513 -3.64 11.56 18.13
C PHE A 513 -2.69 10.91 19.13
N THR A 514 -2.22 11.68 20.09
CA THR A 514 -1.35 11.23 21.18
C THR A 514 -1.89 11.70 22.52
N SER A 515 -1.38 11.16 23.61
CA SER A 515 -1.70 11.63 24.96
C SER A 515 -1.43 13.13 25.17
N ASN A 516 -0.46 13.73 24.47
CA ASN A 516 -0.05 15.13 24.66
C ASN A 516 -0.69 16.11 23.66
N GLY A 517 -1.05 15.64 22.47
CA GLY A 517 -1.60 16.51 21.44
C GLY A 517 -2.07 15.80 20.19
N ILE A 518 -2.40 16.61 19.18
CA ILE A 518 -2.71 16.19 17.82
C ILE A 518 -1.52 16.54 16.94
N GLN A 519 -0.88 15.54 16.35
CA GLN A 519 0.06 15.75 15.26
C GLN A 519 -0.71 15.83 13.95
N VAL A 520 -0.76 17.02 13.35
CA VAL A 520 -1.42 17.30 12.09
C VAL A 520 -0.41 17.15 10.96
N LEU A 521 -0.67 16.22 10.06
CA LEU A 521 0.12 16.03 8.85
C LEU A 521 -0.44 16.95 7.76
N TYR A 522 0.40 17.67 7.02
CA TYR A 522 -0.04 18.66 6.05
C TYR A 522 0.91 18.81 4.86
N TYR A 523 0.45 19.41 3.76
CA TYR A 523 1.29 19.72 2.60
C TYR A 523 0.80 20.87 1.72
#